data_AF-K0R7K2-F1
#
_entry.id   AF-K0R7K2-F1
#
_cell.length_a   1.000
_cell.length_b   1.000
_cell.length_c   1.000
_cell.angle_alpha   90.00
_cell.angle_beta   90.00
_cell.angle_gamma   90.00
#
_symmetry.space_group_name_H-M   'P 1'
#
loop_
_entity.id
_entity.type
_entity.pdbx_description
1 polymer ?
#
loop_
_entity_poly.entity_id
_entity_poly.type
_entity_poly.pdbx_seq_one_letter_code
_entity_poly.pdbx_strand_id
1 'polypeptide(L)'
;MPSRKKACGRQNRAKKEAIRTANLRSLWEPTLLASGVENSKLDVLPTCEHHLTLFPQIPQEGPAVSFMNHIAGRDFFNKAALSPNPHESVINTCFGSVELHFPGVQKEDNERALAIDLLLRFIRNVFVHEPRVEGEIWFHQCHRNEVVICCMINTLELLGTYSDPNVAKRRAVKTVNKLIGGNRRDVVKFVAKRLPCTCLKDLHRTAREKVKKVGLCAGCLKRYPRSELFVCTGCNYIEYCSRECQRNNWSHHKIGCGHPELMSRDLPEDYFSSSQGCITVTTFLR
;
A
#
# COMPACT_ATOMS: atom_id res chain seq x y z
N MET A 1 -22.11 38.96 -25.57
CA MET A 1 -22.62 37.58 -25.39
C MET A 1 -21.60 36.57 -25.92
N PRO A 2 -21.28 35.49 -25.19
CA PRO A 2 -20.37 34.47 -25.71
C PRO A 2 -20.95 33.85 -26.99
N SER A 3 -20.13 33.70 -28.04
CA SER A 3 -20.63 33.15 -29.30
C SER A 3 -21.11 31.71 -29.11
N ARG A 4 -22.18 31.32 -29.83
CA ARG A 4 -22.76 29.97 -29.81
C ARG A 4 -21.72 28.86 -29.98
N LYS A 5 -20.65 29.13 -30.76
CA LYS A 5 -19.51 28.22 -30.94
C LYS A 5 -18.73 27.98 -29.65
N LYS A 6 -18.47 29.03 -28.85
CA LYS A 6 -17.76 28.91 -27.55
C LYS A 6 -18.57 28.10 -26.53
N ALA A 7 -19.89 28.29 -26.50
CA ALA A 7 -20.77 27.52 -25.61
C ALA A 7 -20.78 26.02 -25.95
N CYS A 8 -20.95 25.67 -27.23
CA CYS A 8 -20.90 24.29 -27.71
C CYS A 8 -19.54 23.61 -27.40
N GLY A 9 -18.43 24.34 -27.57
CA GLY A 9 -17.10 23.83 -27.24
C GLY A 9 -16.92 23.48 -25.75
N ARG A 10 -17.48 24.28 -24.84
CA ARG A 10 -17.47 23.99 -23.39
C ARG A 10 -18.31 22.77 -23.06
N GLN A 11 -19.50 22.65 -23.63
CA GLN A 11 -20.38 21.50 -23.42
C GLN A 11 -19.74 20.19 -23.90
N ASN A 12 -19.11 20.21 -25.07
CA ASN A 12 -18.40 19.04 -25.60
C ASN A 12 -17.19 18.65 -24.74
N ARG A 13 -16.45 19.62 -24.20
CA ARG A 13 -15.35 19.36 -23.27
C ARG A 13 -15.86 18.74 -21.97
N ALA A 14 -16.91 19.29 -21.38
CA ALA A 14 -17.52 18.76 -20.16
C ALA A 14 -18.04 17.34 -20.38
N LYS A 15 -18.71 17.06 -21.51
CA LYS A 15 -19.17 15.71 -21.85
C LYS A 15 -18.02 14.72 -21.98
N LYS A 16 -16.90 15.11 -22.61
CA LYS A 16 -15.72 14.25 -22.72
C LYS A 16 -15.09 13.95 -21.35
N GLU A 17 -15.00 14.94 -20.47
CA GLU A 17 -14.45 14.75 -19.13
C GLU A 17 -15.36 13.88 -18.25
N ALA A 18 -16.68 14.02 -18.37
CA ALA A 18 -17.64 13.15 -17.68
C ALA A 18 -17.51 11.69 -18.15
N ILE A 19 -17.39 11.44 -19.45
CA ILE A 19 -17.15 10.09 -20.00
C ILE A 19 -15.82 9.52 -19.48
N ARG A 20 -14.75 10.33 -19.49
CA ARG A 20 -13.45 9.91 -18.95
C ARG A 20 -13.54 9.54 -17.47
N THR A 21 -14.22 10.37 -16.68
CA THR A 21 -14.41 10.14 -15.24
C THR A 21 -15.21 8.86 -14.99
N ALA A 22 -16.29 8.63 -15.73
CA ALA A 22 -17.08 7.40 -15.65
C ALA A 22 -16.24 6.15 -16.00
N ASN A 23 -15.42 6.24 -17.05
CA ASN A 23 -14.52 5.16 -17.46
C ASN A 23 -13.43 4.86 -16.41
N LEU A 24 -12.90 5.88 -15.71
CA LEU A 24 -11.94 5.68 -14.63
C LEU A 24 -12.59 5.07 -13.39
N ARG A 25 -13.82 5.50 -13.09
CA ARG A 25 -14.60 5.00 -11.95
C ARG A 25 -14.97 3.53 -12.11
N SER A 26 -15.31 3.10 -13.32
CA SER A 26 -15.64 1.70 -13.62
C SER A 26 -14.48 0.72 -13.42
N LEU A 27 -13.23 1.20 -13.29
CA LEU A 27 -12.06 0.35 -13.02
C LEU A 27 -11.95 -0.09 -11.56
N TRP A 28 -12.58 0.60 -10.62
CA TRP A 28 -12.43 0.32 -9.19
C TRP A 28 -13.75 0.18 -8.45
N GLU A 29 -14.79 0.93 -8.82
CA GLU A 29 -16.07 0.92 -8.11
C GLU A 29 -16.75 -0.45 -8.12
N PRO A 30 -16.81 -1.21 -9.24
CA PRO A 30 -17.39 -2.56 -9.23
C PRO A 30 -16.64 -3.48 -8.26
N THR A 31 -15.31 -3.37 -8.18
CA THR A 31 -14.51 -4.14 -7.22
C THR A 31 -14.84 -3.78 -5.80
N LEU A 32 -15.17 -2.53 -5.48
CA LEU A 32 -15.60 -2.13 -4.12
C LEU A 32 -17.00 -2.64 -3.77
N LEU A 33 -17.91 -2.55 -4.75
CA LEU A 33 -19.33 -2.88 -4.61
C LEU A 33 -19.63 -4.37 -4.78
N ALA A 34 -18.65 -5.18 -5.18
CA ALA A 34 -18.76 -6.63 -5.29
C ALA A 34 -19.03 -7.26 -3.90
N SER A 35 -20.24 -7.09 -3.40
CA SER A 35 -20.76 -7.67 -2.17
C SER A 35 -21.45 -8.99 -2.47
N GLY A 36 -20.87 -9.86 -3.31
CA GLY A 36 -21.38 -11.21 -3.55
C GLY A 36 -22.82 -11.35 -4.06
N VAL A 37 -23.51 -10.26 -4.41
CA VAL A 37 -24.90 -10.31 -4.90
C VAL A 37 -24.89 -10.48 -6.42
N GLU A 38 -25.03 -11.75 -6.83
CA GLU A 38 -25.79 -12.26 -7.99
C GLU A 38 -25.21 -11.99 -9.40
N ASN A 39 -25.05 -12.96 -10.31
CA ASN A 39 -26.11 -13.84 -10.84
C ASN A 39 -25.57 -15.10 -11.55
N SER A 40 -26.25 -16.23 -11.30
CA SER A 40 -26.30 -17.50 -12.04
C SER A 40 -25.13 -18.51 -11.91
N LYS A 41 -25.44 -19.62 -11.21
CA LYS A 41 -24.84 -20.97 -11.29
C LYS A 41 -23.39 -21.22 -10.86
N LEU A 42 -22.60 -20.24 -10.47
CA LEU A 42 -21.28 -20.48 -9.89
C LEU A 42 -21.37 -20.45 -8.35
N ASP A 43 -20.86 -21.49 -7.69
CA ASP A 43 -20.92 -21.71 -6.25
C ASP A 43 -20.76 -20.41 -5.46
N VAL A 44 -21.83 -20.06 -4.75
CA VAL A 44 -21.99 -18.83 -3.97
C VAL A 44 -20.82 -18.73 -2.99
N LEU A 45 -19.90 -17.80 -3.28
CA LEU A 45 -18.93 -17.37 -2.29
C LEU A 45 -19.69 -16.90 -1.05
N PRO A 46 -19.39 -17.40 0.16
CA PRO A 46 -19.93 -16.83 1.37
C PRO A 46 -19.56 -15.34 1.38
N THR A 47 -20.57 -14.48 1.25
CA THR A 47 -20.47 -13.08 1.64
C THR A 47 -19.92 -13.11 3.05
N CYS A 48 -18.77 -12.46 3.29
CA CYS A 48 -18.29 -12.44 4.64
C CYS A 48 -19.30 -11.62 5.45
N GLU A 49 -19.98 -12.27 6.40
CA GLU A 49 -21.01 -11.63 7.25
C GLU A 49 -20.46 -10.45 8.07
N HIS A 50 -19.15 -10.25 8.05
CA HIS A 50 -18.45 -9.12 8.66
C HIS A 50 -18.56 -7.86 7.79
N HIS A 51 -19.79 -7.46 7.46
CA HIS A 51 -20.12 -6.14 6.94
C HIS A 51 -19.70 -5.08 7.98
N LEU A 52 -18.42 -4.76 7.98
CA LEU A 52 -17.89 -3.59 8.63
C LEU A 52 -18.58 -2.39 8.03
N THR A 53 -19.47 -1.81 8.84
CA THR A 53 -20.17 -0.55 8.61
C THR A 53 -20.99 -0.53 7.31
N LEU A 54 -22.04 0.27 7.29
CA LEU A 54 -22.77 0.54 6.05
C LEU A 54 -21.76 0.88 4.94
N PHE A 55 -21.99 0.39 3.72
CA PHE A 55 -21.17 0.80 2.58
C PHE A 55 -21.12 2.33 2.58
N PRO A 56 -19.91 2.94 2.56
CA PRO A 56 -19.81 4.38 2.49
C PRO A 56 -20.54 4.77 1.22
N GLN A 57 -21.44 5.75 1.34
CA GLN A 57 -21.99 6.37 0.14
C GLN A 57 -20.82 7.03 -0.58
N ILE A 58 -20.39 6.41 -1.68
CA ILE A 58 -19.28 6.92 -2.47
C ILE A 58 -19.81 8.16 -3.20
N PRO A 59 -19.34 9.37 -2.88
CA PRO A 59 -19.84 10.57 -3.52
C PRO A 59 -19.57 10.51 -5.03
N GLN A 60 -20.38 11.21 -5.83
CA GLN A 60 -20.19 11.24 -7.28
C GLN A 60 -18.87 11.92 -7.66
N GLU A 61 -18.53 12.98 -6.94
CA GLU A 61 -17.34 13.80 -7.11
C GLU A 61 -16.72 14.10 -5.74
N GLY A 62 -15.45 14.51 -5.72
CA GLY A 62 -14.73 14.87 -4.51
C GLY A 62 -13.23 14.60 -4.62
N PRO A 63 -12.40 15.18 -3.72
CA PRO A 63 -10.97 14.91 -3.67
C PRO A 63 -10.62 13.41 -3.62
N ALA A 64 -11.29 12.63 -2.76
CA ALA A 64 -11.04 11.19 -2.64
C ALA A 64 -11.37 10.43 -3.93
N VAL A 65 -12.51 10.74 -4.56
CA VAL A 65 -12.93 10.12 -5.84
C VAL A 65 -11.96 10.50 -6.97
N SER A 66 -11.52 11.75 -7.01
CA SER A 66 -10.55 12.24 -7.99
C SER A 66 -9.20 11.54 -7.82
N PHE A 67 -8.78 11.31 -6.57
CA PHE A 67 -7.60 10.54 -6.23
C PHE A 67 -7.71 9.07 -6.67
N MET A 68 -8.84 8.41 -6.40
CA MET A 68 -9.11 7.05 -6.90
C MET A 68 -9.05 7.00 -8.44
N ASN A 69 -9.68 7.95 -9.14
CA ASN A 69 -9.63 8.02 -10.60
C ASN A 69 -8.21 8.28 -11.13
N HIS A 70 -7.38 9.04 -10.43
CA HIS A 70 -5.99 9.22 -10.78
C HIS A 70 -5.17 7.93 -10.65
N ILE A 71 -5.38 7.18 -9.56
CA ILE A 71 -4.77 5.87 -9.36
C ILE A 71 -5.21 4.91 -10.48
N ALA A 72 -6.49 4.93 -10.83
CA ALA A 72 -7.06 4.15 -11.94
C ALA A 72 -6.41 4.51 -13.28
N GLY A 73 -6.21 5.80 -13.55
CA GLY A 73 -5.56 6.29 -14.76
C GLY A 73 -4.06 5.99 -14.85
N ARG A 74 -3.45 5.49 -13.77
CA ARG A 74 -2.09 4.93 -13.73
C ARG A 74 -2.09 3.40 -13.76
N ASP A 75 -3.22 2.79 -14.05
CA ASP A 75 -3.43 1.34 -14.16
C ASP A 75 -3.19 0.54 -12.87
N PHE A 76 -3.09 1.17 -11.69
CA PHE A 76 -2.82 0.44 -10.45
C PHE A 76 -3.95 -0.53 -10.05
N PHE A 77 -5.18 -0.30 -10.50
CA PHE A 77 -6.29 -1.23 -10.25
C PHE A 77 -6.35 -2.38 -11.26
N ASN A 78 -5.64 -2.25 -12.39
CA ASN A 78 -5.54 -3.29 -13.40
C ASN A 78 -4.25 -4.09 -13.16
N LYS A 79 -4.24 -5.40 -13.41
CA LYS A 79 -2.99 -6.18 -13.41
C LYS A 79 -1.98 -5.76 -14.49
N ALA A 80 -2.40 -4.85 -15.37
CA ALA A 80 -1.66 -4.40 -16.54
C ALA A 80 -0.62 -3.31 -16.27
N ALA A 81 -0.61 -2.68 -15.09
CA ALA A 81 0.42 -1.67 -14.80
C ALA A 81 1.82 -2.28 -14.91
N LEU A 82 2.50 -1.93 -16.00
CA LEU A 82 3.92 -2.13 -16.14
C LEU A 82 4.56 -1.32 -15.02
N SER A 83 5.43 -1.99 -14.27
CA SER A 83 6.15 -1.45 -13.12
C SER A 83 6.48 0.02 -13.31
N PRO A 84 6.33 0.88 -12.27
CA PRO A 84 7.06 2.13 -12.26
C PRO A 84 8.51 1.79 -12.61
N ASN A 85 9.10 2.62 -13.48
CA ASN A 85 10.49 2.51 -13.90
C ASN A 85 11.29 2.01 -12.68
N PRO A 86 12.09 0.93 -12.76
CA PRO A 86 12.80 0.40 -11.60
C PRO A 86 13.66 1.45 -10.87
N HIS A 87 13.93 2.59 -11.51
CA HIS A 87 14.56 3.78 -10.92
C HIS A 87 13.61 4.74 -10.17
N GLU A 88 12.30 4.73 -10.45
CA GLU A 88 11.33 5.57 -9.74
C GLU A 88 11.00 4.95 -8.38
N SER A 89 11.38 5.67 -7.32
CA SER A 89 11.06 5.27 -5.96
C SER A 89 9.55 5.26 -5.76
N VAL A 90 8.99 4.09 -5.39
CA VAL A 90 7.58 3.92 -5.01
C VAL A 90 7.14 4.99 -3.99
N ILE A 91 8.05 5.41 -3.10
CA ILE A 91 7.81 6.47 -2.13
C ILE A 91 7.56 7.80 -2.86
N ASN A 92 8.39 8.16 -3.83
CA ASN A 92 8.20 9.39 -4.60
C ASN A 92 6.92 9.33 -5.43
N THR A 93 6.56 8.16 -5.98
CA THR A 93 5.27 7.99 -6.67
C THR A 93 4.11 8.19 -5.69
N CYS A 94 4.14 7.58 -4.51
CA CYS A 94 3.06 7.69 -3.52
C CYS A 94 2.93 9.13 -2.99
N PHE A 95 4.04 9.74 -2.57
CA PHE A 95 4.03 11.13 -2.07
C PHE A 95 3.73 12.13 -3.17
N GLY A 96 4.34 12.00 -4.35
CA GLY A 96 4.08 12.88 -5.48
C GLY A 96 2.62 12.81 -5.96
N SER A 97 2.01 11.62 -5.95
CA SER A 97 0.58 11.49 -6.25
C SER A 97 -0.27 12.17 -5.19
N VAL A 98 -0.03 11.96 -3.89
CA VAL A 98 -0.88 12.51 -2.83
C VAL A 98 -0.67 14.02 -2.64
N GLU A 99 0.58 14.45 -2.46
CA GLU A 99 0.95 15.81 -2.06
C GLU A 99 0.79 16.83 -3.18
N LEU A 100 1.24 16.51 -4.40
CA LEU A 100 1.24 17.47 -5.51
C LEU A 100 -0.12 17.56 -6.21
N HIS A 101 -0.83 16.43 -6.35
CA HIS A 101 -2.00 16.36 -7.21
C HIS A 101 -3.33 16.43 -6.45
N PHE A 102 -3.35 16.06 -5.15
CA PHE A 102 -4.59 15.98 -4.37
C PHE A 102 -4.46 16.62 -2.98
N PRO A 103 -4.20 17.94 -2.90
CA PRO A 103 -4.07 18.64 -1.63
C PRO A 103 -5.34 18.57 -0.77
N GLY A 104 -6.53 18.39 -1.37
CA GLY A 104 -7.79 18.18 -0.65
C GLY A 104 -7.77 16.88 0.18
N VAL A 105 -7.28 15.78 -0.39
CA VAL A 105 -7.14 14.50 0.32
C VAL A 105 -6.12 14.60 1.46
N GLN A 106 -5.12 15.47 1.34
CA GLN A 106 -4.16 15.69 2.42
C GLN A 106 -4.77 16.52 3.56
N LYS A 107 -5.44 17.62 3.22
CA LYS A 107 -5.90 18.65 4.18
C LYS A 107 -7.21 18.31 4.87
N GLU A 108 -8.10 17.58 4.20
CA GLU A 108 -9.45 17.33 4.67
C GLU A 108 -9.54 15.91 5.25
N ASP A 109 -9.76 15.81 6.58
CA ASP A 109 -9.73 14.54 7.31
C ASP A 109 -10.77 13.53 6.82
N ASN A 110 -11.95 14.01 6.44
CA ASN A 110 -13.04 13.21 5.86
C ASN A 110 -12.65 12.63 4.48
N GLU A 111 -12.07 13.44 3.60
CA GLU A 111 -11.62 13.00 2.28
C GLU A 111 -10.46 12.00 2.39
N ARG A 112 -9.54 12.26 3.32
CA ARG A 112 -8.43 11.35 3.62
C ARG A 112 -8.92 10.00 4.13
N ALA A 113 -9.84 10.01 5.10
CA ALA A 113 -10.44 8.81 5.66
C ALA A 113 -11.22 8.03 4.59
N LEU A 114 -11.99 8.73 3.75
CA LEU A 114 -12.71 8.11 2.63
C LEU A 114 -11.73 7.47 1.64
N ALA A 115 -10.66 8.16 1.24
CA ALA A 115 -9.65 7.59 0.35
C ALA A 115 -8.99 6.33 0.94
N ILE A 116 -8.62 6.34 2.23
CA ILE A 116 -8.07 5.18 2.92
C ILE A 116 -9.07 4.01 2.91
N ASP A 117 -10.33 4.26 3.25
CA ASP A 117 -11.38 3.23 3.29
C ASP A 117 -11.64 2.62 1.90
N LEU A 118 -11.73 3.43 0.85
CA LEU A 118 -11.89 2.96 -0.53
C LEU A 118 -10.71 2.08 -0.96
N LEU A 119 -9.46 2.50 -0.69
CA LEU A 119 -8.27 1.69 -1.01
C LEU A 119 -8.22 0.37 -0.23
N LEU A 120 -8.55 0.39 1.08
CA LEU A 120 -8.58 -0.81 1.91
C LEU A 120 -9.63 -1.81 1.43
N ARG A 121 -10.83 -1.34 1.09
CA ARG A 121 -11.90 -2.18 0.52
C ARG A 121 -11.50 -2.78 -0.82
N PHE A 122 -10.88 -1.97 -1.69
CA PHE A 122 -10.37 -2.47 -2.98
C PHE A 122 -9.39 -3.62 -2.77
N ILE A 123 -8.33 -3.40 -1.97
CA ILE A 123 -7.33 -4.44 -1.75
C ILE A 123 -7.95 -5.66 -1.06
N ARG A 124 -8.85 -5.47 -0.08
CA ARG A 124 -9.54 -6.58 0.56
C ARG A 124 -10.27 -7.45 -0.47
N ASN A 125 -10.99 -6.84 -1.41
CA ASN A 125 -11.75 -7.59 -2.40
C ASN A 125 -10.82 -8.31 -3.38
N VAL A 126 -9.72 -7.69 -3.79
CA VAL A 126 -8.65 -8.36 -4.57
C VAL A 126 -8.11 -9.58 -3.79
N PHE A 127 -7.73 -9.41 -2.53
CA PHE A 127 -7.15 -10.47 -1.70
C PHE A 127 -8.11 -11.60 -1.38
N VAL A 128 -9.40 -11.35 -1.24
CA VAL A 128 -10.37 -12.41 -0.95
C VAL A 128 -10.77 -13.17 -2.21
N HIS A 129 -10.71 -12.52 -3.38
CA HIS A 129 -11.09 -13.11 -4.66
C HIS A 129 -9.94 -13.89 -5.32
N GLU A 130 -8.75 -13.29 -5.43
CA GLU A 130 -7.63 -13.87 -6.20
C GLU A 130 -7.13 -15.25 -5.73
N PRO A 131 -6.96 -15.55 -4.42
CA PRO A 131 -6.47 -16.85 -3.99
C PRO A 131 -7.41 -18.00 -4.41
N ARG A 132 -8.70 -17.71 -4.60
CA ARG A 132 -9.67 -18.70 -5.08
C ARG A 132 -9.50 -19.00 -6.57
N VAL A 133 -9.07 -18.00 -7.33
CA VAL A 133 -8.85 -18.11 -8.78
C VAL A 133 -7.47 -18.69 -9.09
N GLU A 134 -6.43 -18.22 -8.39
CA GLU A 134 -5.03 -18.54 -8.67
C GLU A 134 -4.47 -19.69 -7.81
N GLY A 135 -5.17 -20.08 -6.74
CA GLY A 135 -4.75 -21.16 -5.84
C GLY A 135 -3.41 -20.89 -5.15
N GLU A 136 -2.50 -21.87 -5.18
CA GLU A 136 -1.18 -21.78 -4.53
C GLU A 136 -0.27 -20.70 -5.16
N ILE A 137 -0.42 -20.45 -6.46
CA ILE A 137 0.42 -19.53 -7.22
C ILE A 137 0.31 -18.11 -6.66
N TRP A 138 -0.88 -17.76 -6.18
CA TRP A 138 -1.18 -16.46 -5.59
C TRP A 138 -0.19 -16.06 -4.49
N PHE A 139 0.19 -17.01 -3.62
CA PHE A 139 1.07 -16.77 -2.49
C PHE A 139 2.51 -16.43 -2.89
N HIS A 140 2.93 -16.86 -4.09
CA HIS A 140 4.29 -16.69 -4.60
C HIS A 140 4.42 -15.51 -5.56
N GLN A 141 3.32 -15.06 -6.16
CA GLN A 141 3.32 -13.87 -7.03
C GLN A 141 3.10 -12.60 -6.21
N CYS A 142 4.14 -11.77 -6.06
CA CYS A 142 3.99 -10.44 -5.45
C CYS A 142 3.59 -9.43 -6.54
N HIS A 143 2.33 -9.01 -6.57
CA HIS A 143 1.90 -7.96 -7.49
C HIS A 143 2.32 -6.59 -6.95
N ARG A 144 3.10 -5.86 -7.75
CA ARG A 144 3.64 -4.54 -7.38
C ARG A 144 2.54 -3.53 -7.07
N ASN A 145 1.38 -3.65 -7.71
CA ASN A 145 0.28 -2.70 -7.55
C ASN A 145 -0.27 -2.67 -6.13
N GLU A 146 -0.48 -3.82 -5.51
CA GLU A 146 -1.02 -3.90 -4.15
C GLU A 146 -0.04 -3.35 -3.13
N VAL A 147 1.26 -3.59 -3.36
CA VAL A 147 2.33 -2.97 -2.58
C VAL A 147 2.22 -1.45 -2.70
N VAL A 148 2.09 -0.91 -3.91
CA VAL A 148 1.93 0.55 -4.12
C VAL A 148 0.68 1.08 -3.44
N ILE A 149 -0.47 0.41 -3.55
CA ILE A 149 -1.70 0.85 -2.89
C ILE A 149 -1.53 0.81 -1.36
N CYS A 150 -0.90 -0.22 -0.80
CA CYS A 150 -0.57 -0.27 0.63
C CYS A 150 0.40 0.87 1.04
N CYS A 151 1.35 1.22 0.18
CA CYS A 151 2.22 2.38 0.41
C CYS A 151 1.42 3.69 0.42
N MET A 152 0.46 3.86 -0.49
CA MET A 152 -0.44 5.02 -0.52
C MET A 152 -1.28 5.12 0.74
N ILE A 153 -1.88 4.01 1.21
CA ILE A 153 -2.63 3.96 2.47
C ILE A 153 -1.74 4.42 3.64
N ASN A 154 -0.55 3.83 3.77
CA ASN A 154 0.40 4.19 4.83
C ASN A 154 0.81 5.67 4.76
N THR A 155 1.02 6.21 3.56
CA THR A 155 1.34 7.64 3.37
C THR A 155 0.18 8.53 3.82
N LEU A 156 -1.06 8.21 3.45
CA LEU A 156 -2.24 8.97 3.87
C LEU A 156 -2.43 8.97 5.39
N GLU A 157 -2.24 7.82 6.04
CA GLU A 157 -2.30 7.72 7.51
C GLU A 157 -1.24 8.60 8.18
N LEU A 158 0.00 8.57 7.68
CA LEU A 158 1.09 9.37 8.23
C LEU A 158 0.88 10.87 8.01
N LEU A 159 0.35 11.27 6.85
CA LEU A 159 0.01 12.68 6.58
C LEU A 159 -1.13 13.18 7.46
N GLY A 160 -2.05 12.29 7.89
CA GLY A 160 -3.07 12.63 8.87
C GLY A 160 -2.57 12.69 10.31
N THR A 161 -1.40 12.08 10.60
CA THR A 161 -0.83 12.00 11.95
C THR A 161 0.23 13.07 12.19
N TYR A 162 1.03 13.41 11.19
CA TYR A 162 2.18 14.30 11.30
C TYR A 162 1.97 15.56 10.46
N SER A 163 2.10 16.73 11.08
CA SER A 163 2.01 18.02 10.40
C SER A 163 3.21 18.30 9.47
N ASP A 164 4.40 17.78 9.79
CA ASP A 164 5.59 17.90 8.94
C ASP A 164 5.64 16.77 7.90
N PRO A 165 5.49 17.07 6.59
CA PRO A 165 5.55 16.08 5.52
C PRO A 165 6.89 15.33 5.47
N ASN A 166 8.00 15.94 5.90
CA ASN A 166 9.30 15.28 5.91
C ASN A 166 9.36 14.18 6.97
N VAL A 167 8.75 14.40 8.14
CA VAL A 167 8.62 13.37 9.18
C VAL A 167 7.74 12.23 8.68
N ALA A 168 6.59 12.54 8.07
CA ALA A 168 5.71 11.55 7.46
C ALA A 168 6.46 10.73 6.38
N LYS A 169 7.20 11.39 5.50
CA LYS A 169 8.02 10.76 4.45
C LYS A 169 9.08 9.85 5.02
N ARG A 170 9.85 10.30 6.01
CA ARG A 170 10.85 9.47 6.70
C ARG A 170 10.18 8.22 7.29
N ARG A 171 9.10 8.38 8.06
CA ARG A 171 8.39 7.24 8.67
C ARG A 171 7.79 6.28 7.64
N ALA A 172 7.33 6.79 6.50
CA ALA A 172 6.79 5.97 5.42
C ALA A 172 7.86 5.02 4.84
N VAL A 173 9.11 5.47 4.69
CA VAL A 173 10.21 4.68 4.12
C VAL A 173 10.35 3.32 4.79
N LYS A 174 10.22 3.25 6.12
CA LYS A 174 10.34 2.00 6.89
C LYS A 174 9.26 0.99 6.50
N THR A 175 8.00 1.40 6.48
CA THR A 175 6.89 0.52 6.08
C THR A 175 6.95 0.18 4.60
N VAL A 176 7.25 1.15 3.75
CA VAL A 176 7.35 0.95 2.30
C VAL A 176 8.45 -0.05 1.95
N ASN A 177 9.64 0.07 2.53
CA ASN A 177 10.74 -0.88 2.30
C ASN A 177 10.37 -2.31 2.73
N LYS A 178 9.62 -2.45 3.83
CA LYS A 178 9.14 -3.76 4.31
C LYS A 178 8.13 -4.38 3.33
N LEU A 179 7.23 -3.57 2.76
CA LEU A 179 6.25 -4.04 1.78
C LEU A 179 6.92 -4.41 0.44
N ILE A 180 7.82 -3.56 -0.07
CA ILE A 180 8.55 -3.79 -1.33
C ILE A 180 9.47 -5.01 -1.23
N GLY A 181 10.23 -5.11 -0.14
CA GLY A 181 11.15 -6.22 0.07
C GLY A 181 10.47 -7.50 0.57
N GLY A 182 9.23 -7.39 1.04
CA GLY A 182 8.43 -8.49 1.55
C GLY A 182 7.75 -9.31 0.45
N ASN A 183 6.82 -10.15 0.89
CA ASN A 183 5.96 -10.95 0.00
C ASN A 183 4.49 -10.77 0.38
N ARG A 184 3.59 -11.55 -0.24
CA ARG A 184 2.14 -11.47 0.00
C ARG A 184 1.76 -11.52 1.47
N ARG A 185 2.46 -12.33 2.28
CA ARG A 185 2.23 -12.39 3.73
C ARG A 185 2.36 -11.03 4.40
N ASP A 186 3.36 -10.23 4.02
CA ASP A 186 3.57 -8.90 4.60
C ASP A 186 2.48 -7.91 4.18
N VAL A 187 2.02 -7.99 2.92
CA VAL A 187 0.95 -7.12 2.39
C VAL A 187 -0.42 -7.48 2.98
N VAL A 188 -0.76 -8.77 3.06
CA VAL A 188 -2.01 -9.22 3.71
C VAL A 188 -1.99 -8.86 5.19
N LYS A 189 -0.85 -9.05 5.89
CA LYS A 189 -0.70 -8.60 7.28
C LYS A 189 -0.99 -7.10 7.42
N PHE A 190 -0.49 -6.30 6.50
CA PHE A 190 -0.68 -4.84 6.53
C PHE A 190 -2.16 -4.46 6.43
N VAL A 191 -2.91 -5.10 5.52
CA VAL A 191 -4.34 -4.82 5.30
C VAL A 191 -5.20 -5.40 6.42
N ALA A 192 -4.94 -6.65 6.85
CA ALA A 192 -5.68 -7.32 7.92
C ALA A 192 -5.60 -6.58 9.27
N LYS A 193 -4.55 -5.78 9.50
CA LYS A 193 -4.43 -4.91 10.68
C LYS A 193 -5.32 -3.67 10.62
N ARG A 194 -5.62 -3.16 9.43
CA ARG A 194 -6.38 -1.92 9.21
C ARG A 194 -7.85 -2.17 8.96
N LEU A 195 -8.19 -3.34 8.42
CA LEU A 195 -9.55 -3.73 8.13
C LEU A 195 -9.88 -5.02 8.91
N PRO A 196 -10.68 -4.93 10.00
CA PRO A 196 -11.01 -6.08 10.85
C PRO A 196 -11.99 -7.05 10.16
N CYS A 197 -11.51 -7.78 9.16
CA CYS A 197 -12.25 -8.78 8.40
C CYS A 197 -11.71 -10.18 8.70
N THR A 198 -12.57 -11.14 9.04
CA THR A 198 -12.12 -12.52 9.30
C THR A 198 -11.50 -13.16 8.07
N CYS A 199 -12.01 -12.89 6.85
CA CYS A 199 -11.41 -13.40 5.62
C CYS A 199 -9.95 -12.96 5.48
N LEU A 200 -9.63 -11.71 5.82
CA LEU A 200 -8.24 -11.23 5.80
C LEU A 200 -7.40 -11.84 6.92
N LYS A 201 -7.97 -12.07 8.09
CA LYS A 201 -7.28 -12.77 9.20
C LYS A 201 -6.96 -14.22 8.83
N ASP A 202 -7.91 -14.92 8.23
CA ASP A 202 -7.76 -16.29 7.75
C ASP A 202 -6.75 -16.35 6.61
N LEU A 203 -6.86 -15.46 5.62
CA LEU A 203 -5.89 -15.37 4.54
C LEU A 203 -4.49 -15.07 5.04
N HIS A 204 -4.34 -14.18 6.02
CA HIS A 204 -3.05 -13.91 6.65
C HIS A 204 -2.51 -15.15 7.38
N ARG A 205 -3.35 -15.90 8.10
CA ARG A 205 -2.96 -17.16 8.74
C ARG A 205 -2.45 -18.17 7.70
N THR A 206 -3.21 -18.40 6.63
CA THR A 206 -2.82 -19.28 5.52
C THR A 206 -1.52 -18.81 4.85
N ALA A 207 -1.38 -17.51 4.57
CA ALA A 207 -0.17 -16.96 3.98
C ALA A 207 1.07 -17.12 4.90
N ARG A 208 0.89 -17.07 6.22
CA ARG A 208 1.97 -17.32 7.19
C ARG A 208 2.45 -18.77 7.19
N GLU A 209 1.55 -19.71 7.00
CA GLU A 209 1.84 -21.15 6.94
C GLU A 209 2.56 -21.51 5.63
N LYS A 210 2.07 -20.97 4.51
CA LYS A 210 2.57 -21.30 3.17
C LYS A 210 3.84 -20.54 2.78
N VAL A 211 4.02 -19.32 3.28
CA VAL A 211 5.10 -18.43 2.83
C VAL A 211 6.01 -18.02 3.97
N LYS A 212 7.28 -18.36 3.84
CA LYS A 212 8.35 -17.89 4.73
C LYS A 212 8.47 -16.37 4.65
N LYS A 213 8.88 -15.74 5.76
CA LYS A 213 9.16 -14.30 5.78
C LYS A 213 10.45 -14.03 5.00
N VAL A 214 10.39 -13.21 3.97
CA VAL A 214 11.55 -12.83 3.15
C VAL A 214 11.76 -11.31 3.21
N GLY A 215 12.98 -10.85 3.03
CA GLY A 215 13.31 -9.44 2.87
C GLY A 215 14.25 -9.20 1.70
N LEU A 216 14.52 -7.93 1.41
CA LEU A 216 15.39 -7.50 0.31
C LEU A 216 16.67 -6.92 0.89
N CYS A 217 17.82 -7.42 0.46
CA CYS A 217 19.09 -6.80 0.80
C CYS A 217 19.21 -5.45 0.07
N ALA A 218 19.42 -4.36 0.79
CA ALA A 218 19.57 -3.04 0.17
C ALA A 218 20.88 -2.86 -0.61
N GLY A 219 21.89 -3.72 -0.39
CA GLY A 219 23.15 -3.69 -1.13
C GLY A 219 23.09 -4.42 -2.48
N CYS A 220 22.62 -5.68 -2.48
CA CYS A 220 22.62 -6.52 -3.69
C CYS A 220 21.24 -6.71 -4.32
N LEU A 221 20.18 -6.15 -3.74
CA LEU A 221 18.78 -6.21 -4.21
C LEU A 221 18.23 -7.64 -4.40
N LYS A 222 18.87 -8.65 -3.82
CA LYS A 222 18.38 -10.04 -3.79
C LYS A 222 17.46 -10.26 -2.58
N ARG A 223 16.51 -11.18 -2.75
CA ARG A 223 15.59 -11.62 -1.69
C ARG A 223 16.25 -12.72 -0.85
N TYR A 224 16.12 -12.62 0.46
CA TYR A 224 16.63 -13.61 1.43
C TYR A 224 15.56 -13.93 2.46
N PRO A 225 15.59 -15.13 3.09
CA PRO A 225 14.88 -15.36 4.33
C PRO A 225 15.21 -14.26 5.33
N ARG A 226 14.19 -13.65 5.95
CA ARG A 226 14.42 -12.49 6.82
C ARG A 226 15.22 -12.83 8.08
N SER A 227 15.30 -14.10 8.45
CA SER A 227 16.19 -14.62 9.49
C SER A 227 17.68 -14.53 9.15
N GLU A 228 18.02 -14.41 7.86
CA GLU A 228 19.41 -14.32 7.38
C GLU A 228 19.84 -12.87 7.09
N LEU A 229 18.93 -11.92 7.26
CA LEU A 229 19.20 -10.50 7.04
C LEU A 229 19.60 -9.82 8.35
N PHE A 230 20.66 -9.02 8.27
CA PHE A 230 21.09 -8.12 9.32
C PHE A 230 20.40 -6.77 9.14
N VAL A 231 19.89 -6.21 10.23
CA VAL A 231 19.32 -4.86 10.24
C VAL A 231 20.40 -3.86 10.62
N CYS A 232 20.49 -2.75 9.91
CA CYS A 232 21.40 -1.66 10.30
C CYS A 232 21.06 -1.15 11.70
N THR A 233 21.99 -1.21 12.64
CA THR A 233 21.78 -0.82 14.05
C THR A 233 21.54 0.68 14.22
N GLY A 234 22.06 1.52 13.32
CA GLY A 234 21.85 2.96 13.36
C GLY A 234 20.44 3.39 12.95
N CYS A 235 19.76 2.61 12.11
CA CYS A 235 18.44 2.99 11.58
C CYS A 235 17.33 1.95 11.78
N ASN A 236 17.64 0.71 12.16
CA ASN A 236 16.67 -0.34 12.44
C ASN A 236 15.59 -0.60 11.36
N TYR A 237 15.81 -0.20 10.10
CA TYR A 237 14.85 -0.43 9.01
C TYR A 237 15.45 -0.87 7.67
N ILE A 238 16.75 -0.68 7.44
CA ILE A 238 17.42 -1.24 6.25
C ILE A 238 18.01 -2.61 6.59
N GLU A 239 17.77 -3.57 5.68
CA GLU A 239 18.19 -4.95 5.79
C GLU A 239 19.34 -5.26 4.80
N TYR A 240 20.32 -6.05 5.24
CA TYR A 240 21.49 -6.45 4.45
C TYR A 240 21.77 -7.94 4.64
N CYS A 241 22.18 -8.64 3.57
CA CYS A 241 22.62 -10.04 3.69
C CYS A 241 24.06 -10.17 4.22
N SER A 242 24.86 -9.10 4.20
CA SER A 242 26.24 -9.11 4.69
C SER A 242 26.73 -7.71 5.06
N ARG A 243 27.79 -7.65 5.88
CA ARG A 243 28.49 -6.38 6.18
C ARG A 243 29.08 -5.72 4.94
N GLU A 244 29.48 -6.52 3.95
CA GLU A 244 29.97 -6.02 2.67
C GLU A 244 28.86 -5.28 1.90
N CYS A 245 27.67 -5.87 1.79
CA CYS A 245 26.52 -5.21 1.19
C CYS A 245 26.15 -3.91 1.92
N GLN A 246 26.29 -3.88 3.25
CA GLN A 246 26.09 -2.65 4.03
C GLN A 246 27.13 -1.57 3.69
N ARG A 247 28.42 -1.92 3.63
CA ARG A 247 29.50 -0.98 3.27
C ARG A 247 29.34 -0.44 1.86
N ASN A 248 29.03 -1.31 0.89
CA ASN A 248 28.84 -0.93 -0.50
C ASN A 248 27.67 0.04 -0.67
N ASN A 249 26.60 -0.14 0.12
CA ASN A 249 25.44 0.76 0.11
C ASN A 249 25.61 1.99 1.03
N TRP A 250 26.72 2.14 1.75
CA TRP A 250 26.86 3.17 2.79
C TRP A 250 26.80 4.60 2.25
N SER A 251 27.38 4.85 1.07
CA SER A 251 27.38 6.17 0.42
C SER A 251 25.96 6.73 0.23
N HIS A 252 25.00 5.86 -0.13
CA HIS A 252 23.59 6.20 -0.27
C HIS A 252 22.86 6.16 1.08
N HIS A 253 23.11 5.14 1.90
CA HIS A 253 22.39 4.94 3.15
C HIS A 253 22.66 6.03 4.19
N LYS A 254 23.89 6.54 4.29
CA LYS A 254 24.31 7.50 5.32
C LYS A 254 23.48 8.79 5.34
N ILE A 255 22.85 9.16 4.22
CA ILE A 255 21.97 10.33 4.11
C ILE A 255 20.73 10.19 5.01
N GLY A 256 20.24 8.96 5.17
CA GLY A 256 19.04 8.62 5.93
C GLY A 256 19.27 7.82 7.22
N CYS A 257 20.52 7.47 7.55
CA CYS A 257 20.82 6.66 8.72
C CYS A 257 20.83 7.52 10.00
N GLY A 258 20.28 7.01 11.10
CA GLY A 258 20.38 7.66 12.42
C GLY A 258 19.38 8.79 12.69
N HIS A 259 18.42 9.04 11.79
CA HIS A 259 17.38 10.06 12.04
C HIS A 259 16.48 9.67 13.22
N PRO A 260 16.40 10.47 14.30
CA PRO A 260 15.61 10.15 15.49
C PRO A 260 14.14 9.89 15.20
N GLU A 261 13.57 10.52 14.18
CA GLU A 261 12.16 10.37 13.82
C GLU A 261 11.84 8.98 13.26
N LEU A 262 12.86 8.24 12.82
CA LEU A 262 12.73 6.83 12.44
C LEU A 262 12.80 5.90 13.65
N MET A 263 13.38 6.38 14.76
CA MET A 263 13.71 5.61 15.96
C MET A 263 12.68 5.80 17.08
N SER A 264 11.85 6.85 17.04
CA SER A 264 10.87 7.10 18.10
C SER A 264 9.89 5.94 18.26
N ARG A 265 9.65 5.58 19.52
CA ARG A 265 8.77 4.48 19.96
C ARG A 265 7.27 4.80 19.84
N ASP A 266 6.91 5.98 19.35
CA ASP A 266 5.50 6.36 19.13
C ASP A 266 4.86 5.60 17.96
N LEU A 267 5.59 4.66 17.35
CA LEU A 267 5.01 3.63 16.51
C LEU A 267 4.50 2.49 17.40
N PRO A 268 3.29 1.95 17.16
CA PRO A 268 2.72 0.86 17.94
C PRO A 268 3.76 -0.24 18.25
N GLU A 269 3.93 -0.60 19.53
CA GLU A 269 4.98 -1.52 20.01
C GLU A 269 4.98 -2.88 19.29
N ASP A 270 3.83 -3.29 18.75
CA ASP A 270 3.63 -4.51 17.97
C ASP A 270 4.15 -4.44 16.51
N TYR A 271 4.76 -3.32 16.12
CA TYR A 271 5.49 -3.16 14.85
C TYR A 271 6.97 -3.56 14.96
N PHE A 272 7.53 -3.57 16.16
CA PHE A 272 8.81 -4.21 16.44
C PHE A 272 8.58 -5.72 16.40
N SER A 273 9.39 -6.45 15.60
CA SER A 273 9.27 -7.90 15.53
C SER A 273 9.25 -8.48 16.94
N SER A 274 8.23 -9.28 17.25
CA SER A 274 8.30 -10.31 18.29
C SER A 274 9.31 -11.39 17.86
N SER A 275 10.57 -11.00 17.76
CA SER A 275 11.72 -11.88 17.87
C SER A 275 12.20 -11.80 19.32
N GLN A 276 11.31 -12.14 20.27
CA GLN A 276 11.77 -12.59 21.57
C GLN A 276 12.02 -14.10 21.45
N GLY A 277 13.15 -14.40 20.81
CA GLY A 277 13.91 -15.63 20.96
C GLY A 277 15.27 -15.18 21.45
N CYS A 278 15.50 -15.36 22.74
CA CYS A 278 16.65 -14.93 23.53
C CYS A 278 18.00 -15.24 22.83
N ILE A 279 18.80 -14.20 22.58
CA ILE A 279 20.27 -14.32 22.55
C ILE A 279 20.77 -13.27 23.52
N THR A 280 21.05 -13.70 24.75
CA THR A 280 21.92 -13.00 25.69
C THR A 280 23.24 -12.71 24.98
N VAL A 281 23.46 -11.45 24.62
CA VAL A 281 24.79 -10.96 24.22
C VAL A 281 25.59 -10.86 25.50
N THR A 282 26.30 -11.93 25.83
CA THR A 282 27.39 -11.89 26.80
C THR A 282 28.50 -11.04 26.22
N THR A 283 28.79 -9.96 26.93
CA THR A 283 30.02 -9.18 26.98
C THR A 283 31.23 -9.80 26.27
N PHE A 284 31.76 -9.10 25.27
CA PHE A 284 33.19 -9.09 24.99
C PHE A 284 33.66 -7.65 24.80
N LEU A 285 34.18 -7.10 25.89
CA LEU A 285 35.25 -6.11 25.86
C LEU A 285 36.56 -6.88 25.74
N ARG A 286 37.23 -6.75 24.60
CA ARG A 286 38.69 -6.63 24.42
C ARG A 286 38.98 -6.45 22.93
#